data_AF-A0A836RIR1-F1
#
_entry.id   AF-A0A836RIR1-F1
#
_cell.length_a   1.000
_cell.length_b   1.000
_cell.length_c   1.000
_cell.angle_alpha   90.00
_cell.angle_beta   90.00
_cell.angle_gamma   90.00
#
_symmetry.space_group_name_H-M   'P 1'
#
loop_
_entity.id
_entity.type
_entity.pdbx_description
1 polymer ?
#
loop_
_entity_poly.entity_id
_entity_poly.type
_entity_poly.pdbx_seq_one_letter_code
_entity_poly.pdbx_strand_id
1 'polypeptide(L)' 'MGTQLMARGLPSGACGELWNIERPDRVAAVHRAYGDAGCDWIITNTFGGSAPSLERHDLAERAAELNRAAAQLARQALN' A
#
# COMPACT_ATOMS: atom_id res chain seq x y z
N MET A 1 7.26 -0.77 4.13
CA MET A 1 6.30 -1.24 3.10
C MET A 1 6.98 -1.76 1.85
N GLY A 2 7.68 -0.94 1.04
CA GLY A 2 8.21 -1.35 -0.28
C GLY A 2 8.99 -2.68 -0.31
N THR A 3 9.97 -2.87 0.55
CA THR A 3 10.75 -4.13 0.63
C THR A 3 9.89 -5.35 0.96
N GLN A 4 8.89 -5.18 1.82
CA GLN A 4 7.95 -6.26 2.19
C GLN A 4 6.96 -6.57 1.06
N LEU A 5 6.60 -5.59 0.22
CA LEU A 5 5.82 -5.81 -1.00
C LEU A 5 6.65 -6.53 -2.07
N MET A 6 7.93 -6.14 -2.24
CA MET A 6 8.87 -6.81 -3.15
C MET A 6 9.08 -8.27 -2.75
N ALA A 7 9.26 -8.56 -1.46
CA ALA A 7 9.33 -9.93 -0.94
C ALA A 7 8.05 -10.75 -1.21
N ARG A 8 6.92 -10.09 -1.47
CA ARG A 8 5.62 -10.68 -1.84
C ARG A 8 5.34 -10.58 -3.36
N GLY A 9 6.37 -10.29 -4.16
CA GLY A 9 6.32 -10.34 -5.62
C GLY A 9 5.99 -9.01 -6.30
N LEU A 10 6.14 -7.85 -5.63
CA LEU A 10 6.04 -6.56 -6.32
C LEU A 10 7.27 -6.39 -7.21
N PRO A 11 7.11 -6.24 -8.54
CA PRO A 11 8.25 -6.04 -9.43
C PRO A 11 9.00 -4.74 -9.11
N SER A 12 10.31 -4.73 -9.35
CA SER A 12 11.10 -3.51 -9.25
C SER A 12 10.55 -2.45 -10.20
N GLY A 13 10.36 -1.22 -9.70
CA GLY A 13 9.80 -0.11 -10.48
C GLY A 13 8.29 -0.13 -10.67
N ALA A 14 7.56 -1.12 -10.14
CA ALA A 14 6.10 -1.12 -10.17
C ALA A 14 5.49 -0.18 -9.12
N CYS A 15 4.27 0.31 -9.38
CA CYS A 15 3.51 1.13 -8.44
C CYS A 15 2.95 0.27 -7.30
N GLY A 16 3.46 0.48 -6.08
CA GLY A 16 2.97 -0.22 -4.89
C GLY A 16 1.56 0.20 -4.49
N GLU A 17 1.16 1.43 -4.78
CA GLU A 17 -0.16 1.96 -4.46
C GLU A 17 -1.28 1.27 -5.24
N LEU A 18 -1.01 0.81 -6.47
CA LEU A 18 -1.96 0.06 -7.28
C LEU A 18 -2.41 -1.24 -6.59
N TRP A 19 -1.52 -1.85 -5.80
CA TRP A 19 -1.84 -3.07 -5.04
C TRP A 19 -2.85 -2.83 -3.92
N ASN A 20 -3.11 -1.58 -3.52
CA ASN A 20 -4.21 -1.28 -2.59
C ASN A 20 -5.58 -1.70 -3.17
N ILE A 21 -5.70 -1.78 -4.50
CA ILE A 21 -6.89 -2.25 -5.20
C ILE A 21 -6.69 -3.63 -5.82
N GLU A 22 -5.57 -3.86 -6.49
CA GLU A 22 -5.38 -5.09 -7.28
C GLU A 22 -4.94 -6.31 -6.47
N ARG A 23 -4.26 -6.09 -5.34
CA ARG A 23 -3.73 -7.15 -4.45
C ARG A 23 -3.88 -6.74 -2.96
N PRO A 24 -5.10 -6.38 -2.52
CA PRO A 24 -5.34 -5.82 -1.18
C PRO A 24 -4.98 -6.81 -0.07
N ASP A 25 -5.13 -8.11 -0.33
CA ASP A 25 -4.75 -9.20 0.56
C ASP A 25 -3.25 -9.17 0.91
N ARG A 26 -2.39 -8.88 -0.08
CA ARG A 26 -0.93 -8.81 0.10
C ARG A 26 -0.53 -7.60 0.92
N VAL A 27 -1.16 -6.45 0.67
CA VAL A 27 -0.92 -5.22 1.45
C VAL A 27 -1.39 -5.40 2.90
N ALA A 28 -2.58 -5.95 3.10
CA ALA A 28 -3.12 -6.27 4.42
C ALA A 28 -2.23 -7.27 5.18
N ALA A 29 -1.68 -8.28 4.50
CA ALA A 29 -0.75 -9.23 5.11
C ALA A 29 0.55 -8.56 5.59
N VAL A 30 1.04 -7.52 4.90
CA VAL A 30 2.18 -6.74 5.38
C VAL A 30 1.79 -5.93 6.63
N HIS A 31 0.64 -5.26 6.63
CA HIS A 31 0.19 -4.52 7.80
C HIS A 31 0.00 -5.42 9.03
N ARG A 32 -0.66 -6.58 8.87
CA ARG A 32 -0.80 -7.58 9.95
C ARG A 32 0.56 -8.05 10.46
N ALA A 33 1.51 -8.35 9.58
CA ALA A 33 2.85 -8.78 9.99
C ALA A 33 3.59 -7.72 10.84
N TYR A 34 3.36 -6.42 10.59
CA TYR A 34 3.87 -5.36 11.47
C TYR A 34 3.15 -5.32 12.82
N GLY A 35 1.82 -5.47 12.84
CA GLY A 35 1.05 -5.59 14.08
C GLY A 35 1.49 -6.78 14.94
N ASP A 36 1.62 -7.97 14.32
CA ASP A 36 2.07 -9.21 14.96
C ASP A 36 3.50 -9.10 15.51
N ALA A 37 4.34 -8.24 14.91
CA ALA A 37 5.68 -7.92 15.39
C ALA A 37 5.71 -6.91 16.55
N GLY A 38 4.54 -6.44 17.02
CA GLY A 38 4.40 -5.53 18.14
C GLY A 38 4.41 -4.04 17.76
N CYS A 39 4.15 -3.68 16.49
CA CYS A 39 4.01 -2.27 16.13
C CYS A 39 2.67 -1.69 16.61
N ASP A 40 2.73 -0.65 17.45
CA ASP A 40 1.55 0.11 17.88
C ASP A 40 0.97 1.00 16.77
N TRP A 41 1.78 1.34 15.78
CA TRP A 41 1.42 2.24 14.69
C TRP A 41 1.85 1.65 13.35
N ILE A 42 0.98 1.78 12.36
CA ILE A 42 1.29 1.46 10.96
C ILE A 42 1.02 2.67 10.08
N ILE A 43 1.85 2.83 9.05
CA ILE A 43 1.64 3.82 8.00
C ILE A 43 0.91 3.18 6.82
N THR A 44 0.06 3.94 6.15
CA THR A 44 -0.64 3.49 4.94
C THR A 44 0.34 3.24 3.78
N ASN A 45 -0.04 2.37 2.85
CA ASN A 45 0.69 2.18 1.60
C ASN A 45 0.40 3.30 0.59
N THR A 46 0.86 4.52 0.92
CA THR A 46 0.56 5.77 0.16
C THR A 46 1.79 6.66 0.00
N PHE A 47 3.01 6.11 0.07
CA PHE A 47 4.22 6.91 0.01
C PHE A 47 4.33 7.68 -1.32
N GLY A 48 4.03 7.02 -2.44
CA GLY A 48 3.92 7.61 -3.78
C GLY A 48 2.49 7.99 -4.17
N GLY A 49 1.54 8.05 -3.23
CA GLY A 49 0.11 8.23 -3.48
C GLY A 49 -0.33 9.64 -3.90
N SER A 50 0.57 10.50 -4.37
CA SER A 50 0.22 11.83 -4.89
C SER A 50 0.08 11.79 -6.41
N ALA A 51 -0.80 12.62 -6.98
CA ALA A 51 -1.01 12.66 -8.43
C ALA A 51 0.31 12.84 -9.22
N PRO A 52 1.24 13.76 -8.85
CA PRO A 52 2.51 13.89 -9.56
C PRO A 52 3.43 12.67 -9.48
N SER A 53 3.34 11.88 -8.40
CA SER A 53 4.13 10.64 -8.27
C SER A 53 3.51 9.51 -9.08
N LEU A 54 2.18 9.39 -9.05
CA LEU A 54 1.41 8.38 -9.78
C LEU A 54 1.39 8.59 -11.29
N GLU A 55 1.67 9.80 -11.78
CA GLU A 55 1.81 10.11 -13.20
C GLU A 55 2.85 9.21 -13.89
N ARG A 56 3.92 8.83 -13.18
CA ARG A 56 4.97 7.92 -13.70
C ARG A 56 4.46 6.53 -14.07
N HIS A 57 3.23 6.21 -13.68
CA HIS A 57 2.57 4.95 -13.89
C HIS A 57 1.21 5.12 -14.59
N ASP A 58 0.90 6.30 -15.14
CA ASP A 58 -0.40 6.63 -15.75
C ASP A 58 -1.58 6.51 -14.76
N LEU A 59 -1.34 6.81 -13.47
CA LEU A 59 -2.32 6.62 -12.38
C LEU A 59 -2.70 7.92 -11.64
N ALA A 60 -2.34 9.11 -12.15
CA ALA A 60 -2.56 10.38 -11.44
C ALA A 60 -4.04 10.60 -11.03
N GLU A 61 -4.98 10.34 -11.94
CA GLU A 61 -6.43 10.48 -11.70
C GLU A 61 -6.97 9.49 -10.65
N ARG A 62 -6.21 8.44 -10.32
CA ARG A 62 -6.59 7.43 -9.34
C ARG A 62 -6.04 7.72 -7.94
N ALA A 63 -5.34 8.84 -7.72
CA ALA A 63 -4.72 9.17 -6.43
C ALA A 63 -5.68 9.06 -5.23
N ALA A 64 -6.88 9.64 -5.36
CA ALA A 64 -7.88 9.61 -4.30
C ALA A 64 -8.45 8.20 -4.04
N GLU A 65 -8.63 7.41 -5.09
CA GLU A 65 -9.10 6.02 -5.01
C GLU A 65 -8.07 5.15 -4.27
N LEU A 66 -6.82 5.17 -4.73
CA LEU A 66 -5.74 4.35 -4.19
C LEU A 66 -5.45 4.68 -2.72
N ASN A 67 -5.45 5.97 -2.36
CA ASN A 67 -5.22 6.39 -0.97
C ASN A 67 -6.37 6.02 -0.04
N ARG A 68 -7.62 6.09 -0.52
CA ARG A 68 -8.79 5.67 0.26
C ARG A 68 -8.73 4.16 0.56
N ALA A 69 -8.40 3.36 -0.45
CA ALA A 69 -8.22 1.92 -0.27
C ALA A 69 -7.07 1.62 0.71
N ALA A 70 -5.93 2.30 0.59
CA ALA A 70 -4.81 2.14 1.52
C ALA A 70 -5.19 2.44 2.98
N ALA A 71 -5.97 3.51 3.22
CA ALA A 71 -6.44 3.87 4.55
C ALA A 71 -7.39 2.82 5.15
N GLN A 72 -8.28 2.25 4.33
CA GLN A 72 -9.16 1.16 4.74
C GLN A 72 -8.37 -0.10 5.11
N LEU A 73 -7.37 -0.48 4.30
CA LEU A 73 -6.51 -1.63 4.55
C LEU A 73 -5.70 -1.50 5.85
N ALA A 74 -5.11 -0.32 6.09
CA ALA A 74 -4.40 -0.06 7.35
C ALA A 74 -5.36 -0.13 8.54
N ARG A 75 -6.55 0.48 8.45
CA ARG A 75 -7.53 0.45 9.54
C ARG A 75 -7.95 -0.98 9.92
N GLN A 76 -8.10 -1.87 8.94
CA GLN A 76 -8.49 -3.27 9.17
C GLN A 76 -7.41 -4.10 9.87
N ALA A 77 -6.15 -3.68 9.83
CA ALA A 77 -5.02 -4.49 10.31
C ALA A 77 -4.71 -4.34 11.81
N LEU A 78 -5.23 -3.30 12.47
CA LEU A 78 -5.01 -3.03 13.91
C LEU A 78 -6.29 -3.14 14.74
N ASN A 79 -7.28 -3.90 14.26
CA ASN A 79 -8.51 -4.19 15.02
C ASN A 79 -8.42 -5.55 15.71
#